data_AF-A0A2I0A2T6-F1
#
_entry.id   AF-A0A2I0A2T6-F1
#
_cell.length_a   1.000
_cell.length_b   1.000
_cell.length_c   1.000
_cell.angle_alpha   90.00
_cell.angle_beta   90.00
_cell.angle_gamma   90.00
#
_symmetry.space_group_name_H-M   'P 1'
#
loop_
_entity.id
_entity.type
_entity.pdbx_description
1 polymer ?
#
loop_
_entity_poly.entity_id
_entity_poly.type
_entity_poly.pdbx_seq_one_letter_code
_entity_poly.pdbx_strand_id
1 'polypeptide(L)'
;MQGFDSFTTTLSCLLVYHWYKNLLQEYSQTSGIQLPIYSTINEGEQHAPKFRSTVLVDGLQIQSNRIFSHRKEAEQYVVKLALDYIVLKFKNKGVPNIY
;
A
#
# COMPACT_ATOMS: atom_id res chain seq x y z
N MET A 1 -12.07 27.89 2.79
CA MET A 1 -12.65 26.75 3.53
C MET A 1 -11.88 25.49 3.16
N GLN A 2 -10.77 25.20 3.84
CA GLN A 2 -9.97 23.98 3.66
C GLN A 2 -9.22 23.82 4.99
N GLY A 3 -9.62 22.85 5.83
CA GLY A 3 -8.98 22.74 7.15
C GLY A 3 -9.59 21.78 8.16
N PHE A 4 -10.60 20.99 7.82
CA PHE A 4 -11.16 20.00 8.76
C PHE A 4 -11.04 18.54 8.30
N ASP A 5 -10.68 18.27 7.04
CA ASP A 5 -10.49 16.90 6.55
C ASP A 5 -9.12 16.29 6.90
N SER A 6 -8.15 17.10 7.36
CA SER A 6 -6.79 16.62 7.61
C SER A 6 -6.65 15.79 8.87
N PHE A 7 -7.44 16.03 9.93
CA PHE A 7 -7.29 15.30 11.20
C PHE A 7 -7.97 13.93 11.20
N THR A 8 -9.16 13.81 10.60
CA THR A 8 -9.88 12.53 10.47
C THR A 8 -9.22 11.61 9.43
N THR A 9 -8.71 12.17 8.33
CA THR A 9 -7.96 11.43 7.31
C THR A 9 -6.61 10.93 7.84
N THR A 10 -5.91 11.69 8.69
CA THR A 10 -4.59 11.26 9.20
C THR A 10 -4.72 10.11 10.21
N LEU A 11 -5.70 10.17 11.14
CA LEU A 11 -5.94 9.07 12.08
C LEU A 11 -6.45 7.81 11.35
N SER A 12 -7.40 7.96 10.42
CA SER A 12 -7.87 6.82 9.62
C SER A 12 -6.74 6.22 8.79
N CYS A 13 -5.91 7.01 8.11
CA CYS A 13 -4.76 6.49 7.35
C CYS A 13 -3.72 5.77 8.21
N LEU A 14 -3.45 6.23 9.43
CA LEU A 14 -2.50 5.58 10.35
C LEU A 14 -3.06 4.27 10.93
N LEU A 15 -4.34 4.25 11.31
CA LEU A 15 -5.01 3.04 11.78
C LEU A 15 -5.15 2.00 10.67
N VAL A 16 -5.48 2.44 9.45
CA VAL A 16 -5.48 1.63 8.22
C VAL A 16 -4.09 1.06 7.99
N TYR A 17 -3.02 1.87 8.02
CA TYR A 17 -1.64 1.38 7.83
C TYR A 17 -1.24 0.35 8.89
N HIS A 18 -1.60 0.56 10.15
CA HIS A 18 -1.31 -0.38 11.22
C HIS A 18 -2.09 -1.68 11.08
N TRP A 19 -3.37 -1.60 10.71
CA TRP A 19 -4.22 -2.75 10.42
C TRP A 19 -3.69 -3.58 9.26
N TYR A 20 -3.26 -2.95 8.15
CA TYR A 20 -2.68 -3.68 7.01
C TYR A 20 -1.39 -4.37 7.38
N LYS A 21 -0.50 -3.71 8.11
CA LYS A 21 0.74 -4.36 8.55
C LYS A 21 0.46 -5.59 9.40
N ASN A 22 -0.47 -5.50 10.34
CA ASN A 22 -0.87 -6.63 11.16
C ASN A 22 -1.51 -7.75 10.32
N LEU A 23 -2.51 -7.42 9.49
CA LEU A 23 -3.23 -8.39 8.68
C LEU A 23 -2.29 -9.10 7.69
N LEU A 24 -1.39 -8.36 7.06
CA LEU A 24 -0.43 -8.93 6.13
C LEU A 24 0.61 -9.80 6.84
N GLN A 25 1.02 -9.41 8.05
CA GLN A 25 1.92 -10.22 8.87
C GLN A 25 1.23 -11.53 9.32
N GLU A 26 0.01 -11.46 9.85
CA GLU A 26 -0.78 -12.62 10.25
C GLU A 26 -1.08 -13.54 9.06
N TYR A 27 -1.45 -12.97 7.92
CA TYR A 27 -1.69 -13.71 6.68
C TYR A 27 -0.42 -14.41 6.20
N SER A 28 0.74 -13.73 6.28
CA SER A 28 2.00 -14.31 5.85
C SER A 28 2.45 -15.47 6.72
N GLN A 29 2.31 -15.29 8.04
CA GLN A 29 2.61 -16.32 9.04
C GLN A 29 1.68 -17.53 8.91
N THR A 30 0.37 -17.31 8.73
CA THR A 30 -0.62 -18.39 8.61
C THR A 30 -0.51 -19.14 7.28
N SER A 31 -0.18 -18.42 6.20
CA SER A 31 -0.09 -19.01 4.84
C SER A 31 1.31 -19.55 4.51
N GLY A 32 2.30 -19.34 5.38
CA GLY A 32 3.69 -19.76 5.14
C GLY A 32 4.39 -19.01 4.00
N ILE A 33 3.91 -17.81 3.65
CA ILE A 33 4.47 -16.97 2.59
C ILE A 33 5.45 -15.93 3.17
N GLN A 34 6.27 -15.34 2.30
CA GLN A 34 7.23 -14.32 2.72
C GLN A 34 6.53 -13.07 3.26
N LEU A 35 7.14 -12.47 4.29
CA LEU A 35 6.65 -11.25 4.92
C LEU A 35 6.53 -10.10 3.90
N PRO A 36 5.60 -9.16 4.12
CA PRO A 36 5.41 -8.03 3.23
C PRO A 36 6.66 -7.16 3.18
N ILE A 37 7.14 -6.85 1.98
CA ILE A 37 8.30 -5.96 1.80
C ILE A 37 7.80 -4.60 1.34
N TYR A 38 8.08 -3.57 2.14
CA TYR A 38 7.83 -2.18 1.77
C TYR A 38 9.14 -1.54 1.33
N SER A 39 9.17 -0.99 0.13
CA SER A 39 10.33 -0.29 -0.41
C SER A 39 9.89 1.07 -0.92
N THR A 40 10.57 2.13 -0.49
CA THR A 40 10.34 3.48 -1.01
C THR A 40 11.65 4.03 -1.53
N ILE A 41 11.68 4.36 -2.81
CA ILE A 41 12.85 4.88 -3.50
C ILE A 41 12.65 6.36 -3.82
N ASN A 42 13.72 7.15 -3.73
CA ASN A 42 13.75 8.51 -4.26
C ASN A 42 14.34 8.46 -5.67
N GLU A 43 13.50 8.64 -6.68
CA GLU A 43 13.87 8.74 -8.10
C GLU A 43 14.18 10.19 -8.51
N GLY A 44 14.08 11.15 -7.58
CA GLY A 44 14.26 12.57 -7.84
C GLY A 44 15.67 13.05 -7.56
N GLU A 45 16.00 14.22 -8.10
CA GLU A 45 17.25 14.90 -7.76
C GLU A 45 17.24 15.37 -6.30
N GLN A 46 18.43 15.59 -5.73
CA GLN A 46 18.56 16.05 -4.35
C GLN A 46 17.76 17.33 -4.06
N HIS A 47 17.60 18.21 -5.06
CA HIS A 47 16.83 19.44 -4.97
C HIS A 47 15.35 19.31 -5.37
N ALA A 48 14.96 18.17 -5.95
CA ALA A 48 13.61 17.88 -6.43
C ALA A 48 13.24 16.40 -6.15
N PRO A 49 13.07 16.04 -4.86
CA PRO A 49 12.83 14.66 -4.46
C PRO A 49 11.52 14.13 -5.03
N LYS A 50 11.55 12.88 -5.50
CA LYS A 50 10.46 12.18 -6.14
C LYS A 50 10.41 10.77 -5.57
N PHE A 51 9.50 10.54 -4.65
CA PHE A 51 9.33 9.27 -3.98
C PHE A 51 8.37 8.37 -4.76
N ARG A 52 8.82 7.13 -4.98
CA ARG A 52 8.00 6.03 -5.46
C ARG A 52 8.02 4.92 -4.42
N SER A 53 6.86 4.40 -4.06
CA SER A 53 6.74 3.34 -3.07
C SER A 53 6.19 2.08 -3.70
N THR A 54 6.70 0.94 -3.25
CA THR A 54 6.42 -0.39 -3.76
C THR A 54 6.20 -1.31 -2.57
N VAL A 55 5.16 -2.13 -2.63
CA VAL A 55 4.85 -3.15 -1.63
C VAL A 55 4.78 -4.52 -2.28
N LEU A 56 5.49 -5.49 -1.72
CA LEU A 56 5.44 -6.89 -2.10
C LEU A 56 4.58 -7.64 -1.08
N VAL A 57 3.48 -8.25 -1.51
CA VAL A 57 2.59 -9.05 -0.66
C VAL A 57 2.24 -10.33 -1.41
N ASP A 58 2.43 -11.50 -0.80
CA ASP A 58 1.98 -12.78 -1.39
C ASP A 58 2.55 -13.01 -2.81
N GLY A 59 3.83 -12.65 -3.00
CA GLY A 59 4.52 -12.71 -4.29
C GLY A 59 4.11 -11.63 -5.31
N LEU A 60 3.13 -10.79 -4.98
CA LEU A 60 2.68 -9.71 -5.85
C LEU A 60 3.35 -8.39 -5.48
N GLN A 61 4.04 -7.81 -6.46
CA GLN A 61 4.63 -6.49 -6.34
C GLN A 61 3.66 -5.42 -6.83
N ILE A 62 3.23 -4.56 -5.93
CA ILE A 62 2.35 -3.42 -6.21
C ILE A 62 3.17 -2.15 -6.06
N GLN A 63 3.27 -1.39 -7.14
CA GLN A 63 4.04 -0.16 -7.19
C GLN A 63 3.12 1.06 -7.32
N SER A 64 3.49 2.18 -6.69
CA SER A 64 2.80 3.44 -6.89
C SER A 64 2.95 3.88 -8.35
N ASN A 65 1.81 4.02 -9.05
CA ASN A 65 1.78 4.55 -10.41
C ASN A 65 2.14 6.05 -10.45
N ARG A 66 1.95 6.76 -9.34
CA ARG A 66 2.28 8.15 -9.13
C ARG A 66 3.60 8.30 -8.37
N ILE A 67 4.22 9.43 -8.62
CA ILE A 67 5.43 9.90 -7.95
C ILE A 67 5.00 11.03 -7.02
N PHE A 68 5.50 11.04 -5.79
CA PHE A 68 5.13 12.01 -4.76
C PHE A 68 6.35 12.80 -4.28
N SER A 69 6.14 14.05 -3.85
CA SER A 69 7.21 14.87 -3.27
C SER A 69 7.54 14.48 -1.83
N HIS A 70 6.63 13.77 -1.15
CA HIS A 70 6.80 13.31 0.22
C HIS A 70 6.76 11.78 0.34
N ARG A 71 7.70 11.22 1.10
CA ARG A 71 7.79 9.78 1.37
C ARG A 71 6.51 9.20 1.97
N LYS A 72 5.91 9.90 2.93
CA LYS A 72 4.69 9.45 3.62
C LYS A 72 3.50 9.32 2.65
N GLU A 73 3.37 10.25 1.70
CA GLU A 73 2.30 10.19 0.71
C GLU A 73 2.48 9.00 -0.25
N ALA A 74 3.71 8.75 -0.70
CA ALA A 74 4.02 7.58 -1.52
C ALA A 74 3.69 6.27 -0.80
N GLU A 75 4.11 6.16 0.47
CA GLU A 75 3.82 4.98 1.31
C GLU A 75 2.32 4.78 1.53
N GLN A 76 1.57 5.84 1.83
CA GLN A 76 0.12 5.74 2.02
C GLN A 76 -0.61 5.36 0.73
N TYR A 77 -0.18 5.92 -0.39
CA TYR A 77 -0.80 5.65 -1.69
C TYR A 77 -0.60 4.20 -2.12
N VAL A 78 0.61 3.65 -1.98
CA VAL A 78 0.86 2.25 -2.36
C VAL A 78 0.09 1.27 -1.46
N VAL A 79 -0.06 1.58 -0.16
CA VAL A 79 -0.86 0.79 0.77
C VAL A 79 -2.34 0.80 0.37
N LYS A 80 -2.87 1.96 -0.05
CA LYS A 80 -4.24 2.05 -0.57
C LYS A 80 -4.42 1.21 -1.83
N LEU A 81 -3.48 1.26 -2.77
CA LEU A 81 -3.50 0.41 -3.96
C LEU A 81 -3.46 -1.08 -3.61
N ALA A 82 -2.63 -1.46 -2.63
CA ALA A 82 -2.56 -2.83 -2.18
C ALA A 82 -3.84 -3.31 -1.51
N LEU A 83 -4.49 -2.45 -0.72
CA LEU A 83 -5.81 -2.70 -0.17
C LEU A 83 -6.83 -2.94 -1.29
N ASP A 84 -6.95 -2.00 -2.22
CA ASP A 84 -7.89 -2.12 -3.33
C ASP A 84 -7.64 -3.42 -4.10
N TYR A 85 -6.37 -3.75 -4.36
CA TYR A 85 -6.00 -5.02 -4.97
C TYR A 85 -6.44 -6.23 -4.15
N ILE A 86 -6.20 -6.25 -2.84
CA ILE A 86 -6.58 -7.35 -1.96
C ILE A 86 -8.11 -7.51 -1.96
N VAL A 87 -8.87 -6.42 -1.80
CA VAL A 87 -10.34 -6.43 -1.84
C VAL A 87 -10.84 -6.89 -3.21
N LEU A 88 -10.22 -6.44 -4.29
CA LEU A 88 -10.54 -6.91 -5.64
C LEU A 88 -10.19 -8.39 -5.81
N LYS A 89 -9.06 -8.87 -5.28
CA LYS A 89 -8.69 -10.30 -5.29
C LYS A 89 -9.74 -11.13 -4.55
N PHE A 90 -10.24 -10.65 -3.41
CA PHE A 90 -11.33 -11.30 -2.69
C PHE A 90 -12.65 -11.29 -3.47
N LYS A 91 -12.98 -10.22 -4.19
CA LYS A 91 -14.16 -10.17 -5.08
C LYS A 91 -14.02 -11.07 -6.31
N ASN A 92 -12.82 -11.20 -6.87
CA ASN A 92 -12.55 -12.01 -8.06
C ASN A 92 -12.32 -13.50 -7.76
N LYS A 93 -12.03 -13.88 -6.51
CA LYS A 93 -12.03 -15.29 -6.07
C LYS A 93 -13.42 -15.96 -6.12
N GLY A 94 -14.47 -15.24 -6.54
CA GLY A 94 -15.82 -15.77 -6.75
C GLY A 94 -16.08 -16.38 -8.13
N VAL A 95 -15.16 -16.30 -9.10
CA VAL A 95 -15.34 -17.01 -10.40
C VAL A 95 -13.99 -17.57 -10.87
N PRO A 96 -13.81 -18.91 -10.93
CA PRO A 96 -12.67 -19.48 -11.63
C PRO A 96 -12.88 -19.27 -13.12
N ASN A 97 -12.06 -18.40 -13.72
CA ASN A 97 -12.05 -18.27 -15.18
C ASN A 97 -11.23 -19.41 -15.77
N ILE A 98 -11.92 -20.52 -16.02
CA ILE A 98 -11.46 -21.62 -16.87
C ILE A 98 -11.58 -21.17 -18.32
N TYR A 99 -10.46 -20.78 -18.94
CA TYR A 99 -10.31 -20.77 -20.40
C TYR A 99 -9.07 -21.59 -20.76
#